data_AF-A0A562I969-F1
#
_entry.id   AF-A0A562I969-F1
#
_cell.length_a   1.000
_cell.length_b   1.000
_cell.length_c   1.000
_cell.angle_alpha   90.00
_cell.angle_beta   90.00
_cell.angle_gamma   90.00
#
_symmetry.space_group_name_H-M   'P 1'
#
loop_
_entity.id
_entity.type
_entity.pdbx_description
1 polymer ?
#
loop_
_entity_poly.entity_id
_entity_poly.type
_entity_poly.pdbx_seq_one_letter_code
_entity_poly.pdbx_strand_id
1 'polypeptide(L)'
;MGRKIDRIAVVVDGSDWVAIRPEDFDRLDASRRQVGASAARATRLEHEVRQTRARLARIEAILAEADPADCVCERLNSVLHGPGVARPVVRSRRRR
;
A
#
# COMPACT_ATOMS: atom_id res chain seq x y z
N MET A 1 2.16 -1.27 -27.51
CA MET A 1 3.26 -2.27 -27.46
C MET A 1 4.57 -1.54 -27.25
N GLY A 2 5.26 -1.75 -26.13
CA GLY A 2 6.53 -1.06 -25.84
C GLY A 2 7.68 -1.67 -26.64
N ARG A 3 8.46 -0.83 -27.35
CA ARG A 3 9.71 -1.27 -27.99
C ARG A 3 10.66 -1.83 -26.92
N LYS A 4 11.24 -3.00 -27.23
CA LYS A 4 12.27 -3.65 -26.41
C LYS A 4 13.47 -2.71 -26.28
N ILE A 5 14.06 -2.63 -25.08
CA ILE A 5 15.27 -1.83 -24.85
C ILE A 5 16.44 -2.63 -25.41
N ASP A 6 17.17 -2.03 -26.34
CA ASP A 6 18.37 -2.64 -26.90
C ASP A 6 19.53 -2.46 -25.91
N ARG A 7 20.08 -3.59 -25.47
CA ARG A 7 21.16 -3.64 -24.48
C ARG A 7 22.36 -4.38 -25.07
N ILE A 8 23.54 -3.80 -24.90
CA ILE A 8 24.80 -4.40 -25.34
C ILE A 8 25.65 -4.66 -24.10
N ALA A 9 26.06 -5.91 -23.90
CA ALA A 9 27.03 -6.23 -22.86
C ALA A 9 28.41 -5.74 -23.28
N VAL A 10 29.11 -5.04 -22.38
CA VAL A 10 30.44 -4.45 -22.60
C VAL A 10 31.30 -4.68 -21.37
N VAL A 11 32.59 -4.96 -21.57
CA VAL A 11 33.55 -5.07 -20.47
C VAL A 11 34.35 -3.77 -20.41
N VAL A 12 34.38 -3.12 -19.24
CA VAL A 12 35.16 -1.90 -18.98
C VAL A 12 35.97 -2.13 -17.72
N ASP A 13 37.29 -1.98 -17.82
CA ASP A 13 38.25 -2.20 -16.72
C ASP A 13 38.07 -3.56 -16.02
N GLY A 14 37.82 -4.61 -16.80
CA GLY A 14 37.62 -5.98 -16.29
C GLY A 14 36.28 -6.19 -15.56
N SER A 15 35.40 -5.19 -15.54
CA SER A 15 34.04 -5.30 -14.99
C SER A 15 33.02 -5.45 -16.12
N ASP A 16 31.96 -6.23 -15.88
CA ASP A 16 30.84 -6.36 -16.82
C ASP A 16 29.88 -5.18 -16.69
N TRP A 17 29.59 -4.55 -17.83
CA TRP A 17 28.69 -3.42 -17.97
C TRP A 17 27.63 -3.70 -19.03
N VAL A 18 26.56 -2.91 -19.00
CA VAL A 18 25.52 -2.91 -20.02
C VAL A 18 25.40 -1.51 -20.59
N ALA A 19 25.74 -1.35 -21.86
CA ALA A 19 25.50 -0.14 -22.61
C ALA A 19 24.04 -0.12 -23.10
N ILE A 20 23.40 1.01 -22.89
CA ILE A 20 22.05 1.32 -23.34
C ILE A 20 22.04 2.72 -23.95
N ARG A 21 21.10 2.95 -24.87
CA ARG A 21 20.93 4.28 -25.45
C ARG A 21 20.39 5.26 -24.40
N PRO A 22 20.76 6.56 -24.45
CA PRO A 22 20.25 7.55 -23.51
C PRO A 22 18.72 7.58 -23.43
N GLU A 23 18.02 7.49 -24.58
CA GLU A 23 16.56 7.46 -24.62
C GLU A 23 15.95 6.23 -23.92
N ASP A 24 16.67 5.10 -23.90
CA ASP A 24 16.25 3.90 -23.20
C ASP A 24 16.58 3.95 -21.71
N PHE A 25 17.64 4.67 -21.31
CA PHE A 25 17.94 4.96 -19.91
C PHE A 25 16.83 5.78 -19.25
N ASP A 26 16.36 6.84 -19.90
CA ASP A 26 15.26 7.66 -19.37
C ASP A 26 13.97 6.85 -19.21
N ARG A 27 13.69 5.96 -20.16
CA ARG A 27 12.56 5.02 -20.09
C ARG A 27 12.71 4.02 -18.95
N LEU A 28 13.91 3.49 -18.72
CA LEU A 28 14.20 2.61 -17.59
C LEU A 28 14.06 3.33 -16.26
N ASP A 29 14.56 4.55 -16.15
CA ASP A 29 14.49 5.34 -14.92
C ASP A 29 13.05 5.76 -14.61
N ALA A 30 12.27 6.16 -15.62
CA ALA A 30 10.83 6.40 -15.47
C ALA A 30 10.09 5.13 -15.02
N SER A 31 10.39 3.99 -15.64
CA SER A 31 9.82 2.69 -15.26
C SER A 31 10.19 2.31 -13.82
N ARG A 32 11.45 2.53 -13.43
CA ARG A 32 11.94 2.31 -12.05
C ARG A 32 11.19 3.17 -11.04
N ARG A 33 11.00 4.47 -11.33
CA ARG A 33 10.20 5.37 -10.48
C ARG A 33 8.75 4.93 -10.37
N GLN A 34 8.15 4.50 -11.48
CA GLN A 34 6.77 4.01 -11.50
C GLN A 34 6.61 2.73 -10.67
N VAL A 35 7.53 1.78 -10.81
CA VAL A 35 7.56 0.54 -10.02
C VAL A 35 7.80 0.86 -8.54
N GLY A 36 8.76 1.75 -8.22
CA GLY A 36 9.01 2.20 -6.86
C GLY A 36 7.79 2.86 -6.21
N ALA A 37 7.11 3.74 -6.94
CA ALA A 37 5.87 4.35 -6.47
C ALA A 37 4.75 3.31 -6.30
N SER A 38 4.67 2.30 -7.17
CA SER A 38 3.70 1.22 -7.03
C SER A 38 3.99 0.30 -5.86
N ALA A 39 5.27 -0.01 -5.60
CA ALA A 39 5.70 -0.79 -4.46
C ALA A 39 5.39 -0.05 -3.15
N ALA A 40 5.70 1.25 -3.07
CA ALA A 40 5.36 2.07 -1.91
C ALA A 40 3.84 2.09 -1.63
N ARG A 41 3.01 2.18 -2.68
CA ARG A 41 1.55 2.08 -2.54
C ARG A 41 1.10 0.70 -2.07
N ALA A 42 1.69 -0.37 -2.60
CA ALA A 42 1.38 -1.73 -2.19
C ALA A 42 1.74 -1.98 -0.72
N THR A 43 2.93 -1.55 -0.28
CA THR A 43 3.36 -1.63 1.13
C THR A 43 2.42 -0.85 2.05
N ARG A 44 2.02 0.37 1.66
CA ARG A 44 1.04 1.15 2.42
C ARG A 44 -0.31 0.42 2.53
N LEU A 45 -0.82 -0.12 1.43
CA LEU A 45 -2.07 -0.86 1.42
C LEU A 45 -1.99 -2.12 2.28
N GLU A 46 -0.87 -2.86 2.22
CA GLU A 46 -0.63 -4.03 3.07
C GLU A 46 -0.67 -3.64 4.55
N HIS A 47 -0.05 -2.52 4.92
CA HIS A 47 -0.09 -1.99 6.27
C HIS A 47 -1.52 -1.64 6.72
N GLU A 48 -2.29 -0.94 5.87
CA GLU A 48 -3.69 -0.61 6.14
C GLU A 48 -4.57 -1.87 6.29
N VAL A 49 -4.37 -2.90 5.47
CA VAL A 49 -5.05 -4.19 5.59
C VAL A 49 -4.70 -4.88 6.89
N ARG A 50 -3.42 -4.90 7.28
CA ARG A 50 -2.95 -5.51 8.53
C ARG A 50 -3.56 -4.83 9.75
N GLN A 51 -3.56 -3.49 9.77
CA GLN A 51 -4.21 -2.70 10.82
C GLN A 51 -5.71 -3.00 10.91
N THR A 52 -6.39 -3.07 9.76
CA THR A 52 -7.84 -3.35 9.69
C THR A 52 -8.17 -4.74 10.22
N ARG A 53 -7.37 -5.76 9.86
CA ARG A 53 -7.53 -7.13 10.39
C ARG A 53 -7.34 -7.19 11.90
N ALA A 54 -6.29 -6.53 12.41
CA ALA A 54 -6.05 -6.49 13.86
C ALA A 54 -7.20 -5.80 14.61
N ARG A 55 -7.81 -4.77 14.00
CA ARG A 55 -8.98 -4.10 14.57
C ARG A 55 -10.20 -5.02 14.60
N LEU A 56 -10.47 -5.73 13.52
CA LEU A 56 -11.60 -6.65 13.41
C LEU A 56 -11.47 -7.77 14.45
N ALA A 57 -10.28 -8.35 14.62
CA ALA A 57 -10.01 -9.34 15.66
C ALA A 57 -10.27 -8.81 17.08
N ARG A 58 -9.97 -7.52 17.36
CA ARG A 58 -10.31 -6.90 18.65
C ARG A 58 -11.81 -6.74 18.86
N ILE A 59 -12.54 -6.38 17.81
CA ILE A 59 -14.01 -6.27 17.86
C ILE A 59 -14.62 -7.64 18.14
N GLU A 60 -14.17 -8.67 17.42
CA GLU A 60 -14.61 -10.05 17.62
C GLU A 60 -14.32 -10.53 19.04
N ALA A 61 -13.15 -10.24 19.60
CA ALA A 61 -12.82 -10.56 20.98
C ALA A 61 -13.74 -9.86 21.98
N ILE A 62 -14.00 -8.55 21.81
CA ILE A 62 -14.93 -7.80 22.66
C ILE A 62 -16.35 -8.40 22.60
N LEU A 63 -16.80 -8.80 21.41
CA LEU A 63 -18.12 -9.42 21.23
C LEU A 63 -18.19 -10.83 21.81
N ALA A 64 -17.10 -11.59 21.75
CA ALA A 64 -17.04 -12.95 22.31
C ALA A 64 -17.02 -12.94 23.85
N GLU A 65 -16.44 -11.91 24.47
CA GLU A 65 -16.38 -11.73 25.92
C GLU A 65 -17.63 -11.05 26.51
N ALA A 66 -18.51 -10.51 25.66
CA ALA A 66 -19.64 -9.69 26.09
C ALA A 66 -20.76 -10.51 26.75
N ASP A 67 -21.07 -10.19 28.00
CA ASP A 67 -22.33 -10.59 28.65
C ASP A 67 -23.45 -9.60 28.26
N PRO A 68 -24.73 -10.01 28.12
CA PRO A 68 -25.86 -9.08 27.93
C PRO A 68 -25.96 -7.91 28.92
N ALA A 69 -25.29 -7.95 30.08
CA ALA A 69 -25.20 -6.83 31.02
C ALA A 69 -24.04 -5.84 30.73
N ASP A 70 -23.13 -6.14 29.80
CA ASP A 70 -21.92 -5.35 29.56
C ASP A 70 -22.14 -4.10 28.70
N CYS A 71 -21.36 -3.05 28.98
CA CYS A 71 -21.26 -1.82 28.20
C CYS A 71 -20.47 -2.01 26.88
N VAL A 72 -20.82 -3.03 26.10
CA VAL A 72 -20.13 -3.44 24.86
C VAL A 72 -20.02 -2.29 23.86
N CYS A 73 -21.06 -1.46 23.77
CA CYS A 73 -21.11 -0.30 22.88
C CYS A 73 -19.96 0.69 23.13
N GLU A 74 -19.60 0.95 24.39
CA GLU A 74 -18.52 1.89 24.74
C GLU A 74 -17.14 1.31 24.41
N ARG A 75 -16.94 0.00 24.68
CA ARG A 75 -15.72 -0.73 24.30
C ARG A 75 -15.53 -0.71 22.78
N LEU A 76 -16.57 -1.01 22.01
CA LEU A 76 -16.53 -0.95 20.55
C LEU A 76 -16.26 0.46 20.03
N ASN A 77 -16.88 1.48 20.62
CA ASN A 77 -16.68 2.86 20.21
C ASN A 77 -15.22 3.31 20.38
N SER A 78 -14.56 2.88 21.46
CA SER A 78 -13.13 3.14 21.68
C SER A 78 -12.24 2.48 20.62
N VAL A 79 -12.55 1.24 20.21
CA VAL A 79 -11.81 0.53 19.15
C VAL A 79 -12.09 1.16 17.78
N LEU A 80 -13.28 1.70 17.56
CA LEU A 80 -13.71 2.35 16.32
C LEU A 80 -13.19 3.80 16.17
N HIS A 81 -12.87 4.50 17.26
CA HIS A 81 -12.52 5.93 17.24
C HIS A 81 -11.19 6.29 17.93
N GLY A 82 -10.38 5.30 18.32
CA GLY A 82 -9.05 5.52 18.91
C GLY A 82 -8.04 6.26 18.00
N PRO A 83 -6.90 6.69 18.55
CA PRO A 83 -5.92 7.50 17.82
C PRO A 83 -5.37 6.76 16.60
N GLY A 84 -5.40 7.41 15.44
CA GLY A 84 -4.98 6.84 14.14
C GLY A 84 -6.13 6.55 13.16
N VAL A 85 -7.38 6.80 13.55
CA VAL A 85 -8.54 6.59 12.68
C VAL A 85 -8.73 7.79 11.75
N ALA A 86 -8.25 7.68 10.51
CA ALA A 86 -8.74 8.55 9.45
C ALA A 86 -10.24 8.27 9.25
N ARG A 87 -11.09 9.24 9.60
CA ARG A 87 -12.53 9.17 9.30
C ARG A 87 -12.68 8.90 7.81
N PRO A 88 -13.41 7.84 7.39
CA PRO A 88 -13.71 7.64 5.99
C PRO A 88 -14.53 8.84 5.52
N VAL A 89 -13.94 9.67 4.65
CA VAL A 89 -14.66 10.77 4.00
C VAL A 89 -15.59 10.14 2.99
N VAL A 90 -16.80 9.80 3.44
CA VAL A 90 -17.90 9.38 2.57
C VAL A 90 -18.28 10.59 1.72
N ARG A 91 -17.66 10.73 0.54
CA ARG A 91 -18.12 11.66 -0.48
C ARG A 91 -19.41 11.09 -1.06
N SER A 92 -20.55 11.51 -0.52
CA SER A 92 -21.84 11.26 -1.15
C SER A 92 -21.83 11.88 -2.54
N ARG A 93 -21.87 11.04 -3.58
CA ARG A 93 -22.16 11.51 -4.93
C ARG A 93 -23.61 12.00 -4.95
N ARG A 94 -23.82 13.30 -4.77
CA ARG A 94 -25.06 13.95 -5.21
C ARG A 94 -25.13 13.79 -6.73
N ARG A 95 -25.94 12.84 -7.21
CA ARG A 95 -26.42 12.85 -8.59
C ARG A 95 -27.33 14.08 -8.72
N ARG A 96 -26.96 15.01 -9.60
CA ARG A 96 -27.91 15.92 -10.23
C ARG A 96 -28.49 15.24 -11.45
#